data_AF-A0A434EJK9-F1
#
_entry.id   AF-A0A434EJK9-F1
#
_cell.length_a   1.000
_cell.length_b   1.000
_cell.length_c   1.000
_cell.angle_alpha   90.00
_cell.angle_beta   90.00
_cell.angle_gamma   90.00
#
_symmetry.space_group_name_H-M   'P 1'
#
loop_
_entity.id
_entity.type
_entity.pdbx_description
1 polymer ?
#
loop_
_entity_poly.entity_id
_entity_poly.type
_entity_poly.pdbx_seq_one_letter_code
_entity_poly.pdbx_strand_id
1 'polypeptide(L)'
;LLLAAIGLAITFGVMGVINMAHGEMVMLGAYTTFVVQQVIRTSFPGLFDWSLVIALPLAFLVAALVGLIIERGVIRFLYGRPLETLLATWGVSLILQQAVRSIFGPTNQEVGNPSWMSGSFNLGQLAVTWNRLWILVFALAVFG
;
A
#
# COMPACT_ATOMS: atom_id res chain seq x y z
N LEU A 1 10.91 -1.30 -1.14
CA LEU A 1 11.57 -0.43 -0.13
C LEU A 1 12.20 0.80 -0.77
N LEU A 2 13.03 0.66 -1.81
CA LEU A 2 13.62 1.82 -2.53
C LEU A 2 12.56 2.74 -3.19
N LEU A 3 11.49 2.21 -3.79
CA LEU A 3 10.40 3.02 -4.35
C LEU A 3 9.64 3.84 -3.28
N ALA A 4 9.38 3.22 -2.12
CA ALA A 4 8.77 3.92 -0.98
C ALA A 4 9.70 5.02 -0.44
N ALA A 5 11.01 4.74 -0.39
CA ALA A 5 12.02 5.71 0.05
C ALA A 5 12.15 6.93 -0.89
N ILE A 6 12.03 6.74 -2.22
CA ILE A 6 12.04 7.85 -3.19
C ILE A 6 10.77 8.70 -3.08
N GLY A 7 9.60 8.08 -2.90
CA GLY A 7 8.35 8.82 -2.66
C GLY A 7 8.37 9.65 -1.36
N LEU A 8 9.04 9.12 -0.33
CA LEU A 8 9.29 9.83 0.93
C LEU A 8 10.26 11.01 0.73
N ALA A 9 11.32 10.83 -0.04
CA ALA A 9 12.30 11.89 -0.34
C ALA A 9 11.68 13.07 -1.11
N ILE A 10 10.74 12.82 -2.02
CA ILE A 10 10.04 13.87 -2.77
C ILE A 10 9.05 14.63 -1.87
N THR A 11 8.31 13.94 -1.02
CA THR A 11 7.36 14.58 -0.09
C THR A 11 8.07 15.37 1.03
N PHE A 12 9.17 14.87 1.56
CA PHE A 12 10.01 15.60 2.54
C PHE A 12 10.80 16.75 1.91
N GLY A 13 11.33 16.56 0.70
CA GLY A 13 12.21 17.54 0.05
C GLY A 13 11.52 18.84 -0.36
N VAL A 14 10.20 18.83 -0.60
CA VAL A 14 9.47 20.02 -1.09
C VAL A 14 8.64 20.70 0.01
N MET A 15 8.16 19.97 1.02
CA MET A 15 7.29 20.55 2.06
C MET A 15 8.04 21.04 3.30
N GLY A 16 9.26 20.54 3.59
CA GLY A 16 9.98 20.91 4.81
C GLY A 16 9.34 20.38 6.11
N VAL A 17 8.51 19.32 5.99
CA VAL A 17 7.74 18.76 7.11
C VAL A 17 7.88 17.24 7.19
N ILE A 18 7.91 16.71 8.41
CA ILE A 18 8.03 15.28 8.70
C ILE A 18 6.63 14.65 8.80
N ASN A 19 6.23 13.93 7.75
CA ASN A 19 5.05 13.06 7.67
C ASN A 19 5.31 11.65 8.22
N MET A 20 4.80 11.35 9.42
CA MET A 20 4.88 10.03 10.05
C MET A 20 3.79 9.04 9.57
N ALA A 21 2.74 9.50 8.91
CA ALA A 21 1.65 8.64 8.41
C ALA A 21 2.00 7.90 7.10
N HIS A 22 3.24 7.99 6.63
CA HIS A 22 3.65 7.37 5.37
C HIS A 22 3.43 5.85 5.34
N GLY A 23 3.72 5.15 6.45
CA GLY A 23 3.48 3.70 6.56
C GLY A 23 2.00 3.33 6.40
N GLU A 24 1.10 4.20 6.87
CA GLU A 24 -0.34 4.02 6.75
C GLU A 24 -0.83 4.20 5.31
N MET A 25 -0.19 5.06 4.52
CA MET A 25 -0.53 5.17 3.09
C MET A 25 -0.17 3.90 2.32
N VAL A 26 0.93 3.23 2.67
CA VAL A 26 1.28 1.92 2.11
C VAL A 26 0.24 0.87 2.54
N MET A 27 -0.16 0.90 3.81
CA MET A 27 -1.20 0.02 4.35
C MET A 27 -2.51 0.16 3.58
N LEU A 28 -2.97 1.39 3.33
CA LEU A 28 -4.19 1.66 2.55
C LEU A 28 -4.12 1.09 1.14
N GLY A 29 -2.96 1.14 0.48
CA GLY A 29 -2.77 0.50 -0.83
C GLY A 29 -2.92 -1.02 -0.78
N ALA A 30 -2.38 -1.67 0.26
CA ALA A 30 -2.53 -3.11 0.47
C ALA A 30 -3.99 -3.50 0.74
N TYR A 31 -4.71 -2.77 1.60
CA TYR A 31 -6.14 -3.01 1.85
C TYR A 31 -7.01 -2.71 0.63
N THR A 32 -6.67 -1.71 -0.17
CA THR A 32 -7.36 -1.45 -1.45
C THR A 32 -7.22 -2.65 -2.39
N THR A 33 -6.01 -3.21 -2.47
CA THR A 33 -5.75 -4.42 -3.26
C THR A 33 -6.56 -5.61 -2.77
N PHE A 34 -6.61 -5.81 -1.44
CA PHE A 34 -7.44 -6.84 -0.82
C PHE A 34 -8.93 -6.68 -1.15
N VAL A 35 -9.48 -5.47 -1.02
CA VAL A 35 -10.88 -5.17 -1.35
C VAL A 35 -11.17 -5.43 -2.83
N VAL A 36 -10.31 -4.96 -3.73
CA VAL A 36 -10.45 -5.18 -5.18
C VAL A 36 -10.44 -6.68 -5.49
N GLN A 37 -9.54 -7.44 -4.88
CA GLN A 37 -9.51 -8.90 -5.03
C GLN A 37 -10.78 -9.57 -4.50
N GLN A 38 -11.29 -9.15 -3.35
CA GLN A 38 -12.51 -9.71 -2.77
C GLN A 38 -13.75 -9.41 -3.62
N VAL A 39 -13.86 -8.19 -4.14
CA VAL A 39 -14.94 -7.79 -5.07
C VAL A 39 -14.87 -8.59 -6.37
N ILE A 40 -13.69 -8.76 -6.95
CA ILE A 40 -13.48 -9.56 -8.18
C ILE A 40 -13.79 -11.03 -7.92
N ARG A 41 -13.36 -11.61 -6.79
CA ARG A 41 -13.68 -13.00 -6.42
C ARG A 41 -15.18 -13.23 -6.30
N THR A 42 -15.92 -12.25 -5.80
CA THR A 42 -17.37 -12.37 -5.55
C THR A 42 -18.21 -12.10 -6.80
N SER A 43 -17.77 -11.16 -7.65
CA SER A 43 -18.57 -10.68 -8.80
C SER A 43 -18.14 -11.29 -10.14
N PHE A 44 -16.84 -11.55 -10.34
CA PHE A 44 -16.29 -12.00 -11.62
C PHE A 44 -15.07 -12.93 -11.41
N PRO A 45 -15.30 -14.21 -11.04
CA PRO A 45 -14.21 -15.15 -10.72
C PRO A 45 -13.23 -15.39 -11.88
N GLY A 46 -13.65 -15.17 -13.13
CA GLY A 46 -12.77 -15.29 -14.31
C GLY A 46 -11.74 -14.17 -14.49
N LEU A 47 -11.87 -13.03 -13.78
CA LEU A 47 -10.91 -11.91 -13.84
C LEU A 47 -9.91 -11.92 -12.67
N PHE A 48 -9.87 -12.98 -11.87
CA PHE A 48 -8.98 -13.03 -10.71
C PHE A 48 -7.50 -12.84 -11.08
N ASP A 49 -7.10 -13.29 -12.26
CA ASP A 49 -5.73 -13.14 -12.75
C ASP A 49 -5.37 -11.70 -13.12
N TRP A 50 -6.35 -10.86 -13.48
CA TRP A 50 -6.18 -9.43 -13.79
C TRP A 50 -6.37 -8.53 -12.55
N SER A 51 -6.76 -9.11 -11.41
CA SER A 51 -7.06 -8.36 -10.19
C SER A 51 -5.90 -7.48 -9.73
N LEU A 52 -4.65 -7.93 -9.87
CA LEU A 52 -3.46 -7.15 -9.50
C LEU A 52 -3.24 -5.94 -10.43
N VAL A 53 -3.48 -6.10 -11.73
CA VAL A 53 -3.31 -5.02 -12.72
C VAL A 53 -4.36 -3.92 -12.51
N ILE A 54 -5.57 -4.30 -12.11
CA ILE A 54 -6.66 -3.36 -11.79
C ILE A 54 -6.47 -2.74 -10.40
N ALA A 55 -6.02 -3.54 -9.42
CA ALA A 55 -5.78 -3.08 -8.07
C ALA A 55 -4.66 -2.03 -7.99
N LEU A 56 -3.62 -2.14 -8.83
CA LEU A 56 -2.51 -1.21 -8.83
C LEU A 56 -2.94 0.26 -9.05
N PRO A 57 -3.59 0.65 -10.16
CA PRO A 57 -4.04 2.04 -10.36
C PRO A 57 -5.08 2.46 -9.32
N LEU A 58 -5.95 1.56 -8.86
CA LEU A 58 -6.91 1.85 -7.80
C LEU A 58 -6.24 2.14 -6.45
N ALA A 59 -5.23 1.37 -6.06
CA ALA A 59 -4.46 1.58 -4.85
C ALA A 59 -3.76 2.94 -4.87
N PHE A 60 -3.20 3.33 -6.03
CA PHE A 60 -2.63 4.67 -6.22
C PHE A 60 -3.68 5.77 -6.10
N LEU A 61 -4.85 5.61 -6.72
CA LEU A 61 -5.94 6.59 -6.65
C LEU A 61 -6.46 6.77 -5.23
N VAL A 62 -6.69 5.67 -4.49
CA VAL A 62 -7.15 5.71 -3.11
C VAL A 62 -6.11 6.37 -2.21
N ALA A 63 -4.83 5.98 -2.32
CA ALA A 63 -3.75 6.58 -1.56
C ALA A 63 -3.61 8.09 -1.87
N ALA A 64 -3.70 8.48 -3.15
CA ALA A 64 -3.64 9.89 -3.56
C ALA A 64 -4.82 10.70 -3.02
N LEU A 65 -6.04 10.13 -3.05
CA LEU A 65 -7.24 10.80 -2.55
C LEU A 65 -7.18 11.00 -1.03
N VAL A 66 -6.77 9.96 -0.28
CA VAL A 66 -6.58 10.07 1.17
C VAL A 66 -5.47 11.06 1.51
N GLY A 67 -4.34 11.00 0.79
CA GLY A 67 -3.25 11.96 0.95
C GLY A 67 -3.71 13.40 0.73
N LEU A 68 -4.50 13.66 -0.31
CA LEU A 68 -5.04 14.98 -0.63
C LEU A 68 -6.04 15.47 0.44
N ILE A 69 -6.87 14.58 1.00
CA ILE A 69 -7.76 14.91 2.13
C ILE A 69 -6.94 15.33 3.36
N ILE A 70 -5.90 14.55 3.72
CA ILE A 70 -5.03 14.86 4.86
C ILE A 70 -4.27 16.17 4.61
N GLU A 71 -3.79 16.38 3.39
CA GLU A 71 -3.06 17.58 3.03
C GLU A 71 -3.95 18.81 3.16
N ARG A 72 -5.15 18.79 2.58
CA ARG A 72 -6.08 19.93 2.62
C ARG A 72 -6.73 20.14 3.98
N GLY A 73 -7.00 19.06 4.71
CA GLY A 73 -7.74 19.09 5.98
C GLY A 73 -6.85 19.36 7.20
N VAL A 74 -5.60 18.91 7.18
CA VAL A 74 -4.69 18.99 8.34
C VAL A 74 -3.43 19.77 7.97
N ILE A 75 -2.61 19.23 7.07
CA ILE A 75 -1.24 19.75 6.82
C ILE A 75 -1.28 21.22 6.37
N ARG A 76 -2.25 21.59 5.52
CA ARG A 76 -2.38 22.96 5.02
C ARG A 76 -2.53 24.01 6.14
N PHE A 77 -3.17 23.66 7.25
CA PHE A 77 -3.40 24.57 8.37
C PHE A 77 -2.20 24.70 9.32
N LEU A 78 -1.26 23.76 9.25
CA LEU A 78 -0.12 23.65 10.16
C LEU A 78 1.22 24.02 9.49
N TYR A 79 1.17 24.53 8.25
CA TYR A 79 2.37 24.98 7.53
C TYR A 79 3.16 26.03 8.32
N GLY A 80 4.49 25.89 8.31
CA GLY A 80 5.42 26.77 9.03
C GLY A 80 5.67 26.36 10.49
N ARG A 81 5.06 25.27 10.97
CA ARG A 81 5.23 24.76 12.35
C ARG A 81 5.64 23.28 12.33
N PRO A 82 6.95 22.97 12.25
CA PRO A 82 7.45 21.62 12.02
C PRO A 82 7.03 20.61 13.09
N LEU A 83 7.09 21.01 14.37
CA LEU A 83 6.73 20.15 15.51
C LEU A 83 5.23 19.84 15.54
N GLU A 84 4.39 20.83 15.26
CA GLU A 84 2.93 20.65 15.27
C GLU A 84 2.48 19.73 14.13
N THR A 85 3.11 19.83 12.96
CA THR A 85 2.77 18.92 11.86
C THR A 85 3.26 17.50 12.10
N LEU A 86 4.38 17.33 12.81
CA LEU A 86 4.86 16.01 13.21
C LEU A 86 3.86 15.33 14.17
N LEU A 87 3.37 16.06 15.18
CA LEU A 87 2.31 15.58 16.08
C LEU A 87 1.01 15.31 15.33
N ALA A 88 0.63 16.17 14.39
CA ALA A 88 -0.59 16.01 13.61
C ALA A 88 -0.52 14.77 12.71
N THR A 89 0.60 14.54 12.01
CA THR A 89 0.76 13.37 11.14
C THR A 89 0.87 12.08 11.95
N TRP A 90 1.42 12.12 13.16
CA TRP A 90 1.34 10.99 14.11
C TRP A 90 -0.09 10.71 14.56
N GLY A 91 -0.87 11.74 14.91
CA GLY A 91 -2.29 11.59 15.25
C GLY A 91 -3.12 11.02 14.10
N VAL A 92 -2.90 11.50 12.88
CA VAL A 92 -3.52 10.96 11.66
C VAL A 92 -3.13 9.49 11.47
N SER A 93 -1.86 9.13 11.72
CA SER A 93 -1.42 7.74 11.65
C SER A 93 -2.24 6.84 12.59
N LEU A 94 -2.44 7.26 13.84
CA LEU A 94 -3.23 6.49 14.80
C LEU A 94 -4.70 6.36 14.37
N ILE A 95 -5.29 7.44 13.86
CA ILE A 95 -6.67 7.42 13.35
C ILE A 95 -6.80 6.44 12.19
N LEU A 96 -5.86 6.46 11.24
CA LEU A 96 -5.86 5.53 10.10
C LEU A 96 -5.72 4.08 10.56
N GLN A 97 -4.79 3.79 11.47
CA GLN A 97 -4.62 2.45 12.04
C GLN A 97 -5.91 1.95 12.70
N GLN A 98 -6.56 2.81 13.50
CA GLN A 98 -7.79 2.45 14.18
C GLN A 98 -8.97 2.30 13.23
N ALA A 99 -9.08 3.18 12.21
CA ALA A 99 -10.10 3.07 11.18
C ALA A 99 -9.98 1.74 10.42
N VAL A 100 -8.77 1.38 9.99
CA VAL A 100 -8.50 0.11 9.31
C VAL A 100 -8.83 -1.07 10.21
N ARG A 101 -8.36 -1.07 11.47
CA ARG A 101 -8.68 -2.13 12.45
C ARG A 101 -10.18 -2.25 12.71
N SER A 102 -10.91 -1.14 12.73
CA SER A 102 -12.36 -1.13 12.93
C SER A 102 -13.13 -1.69 11.74
N ILE A 103 -12.65 -1.48 10.51
CA ILE A 103 -13.33 -1.92 9.28
C ILE A 103 -12.96 -3.37 8.95
N PHE A 104 -11.68 -3.73 9.03
CA PHE A 104 -11.16 -5.01 8.56
C PHE A 104 -10.88 -6.02 9.68
N GLY A 105 -10.98 -5.59 10.93
CA GLY A 105 -10.61 -6.38 12.10
C GLY A 105 -9.10 -6.30 12.41
N PRO A 106 -8.67 -6.85 13.56
CA PRO A 106 -7.27 -6.86 13.98
C PRO A 106 -6.42 -7.92 13.26
N THR A 107 -7.04 -8.77 12.44
CA THR A 107 -6.38 -9.88 11.73
C THR A 107 -5.72 -9.38 10.45
N ASN A 108 -4.47 -9.78 10.22
CA ASN A 108 -3.81 -9.55 8.93
C ASN A 108 -4.60 -10.26 7.82
N GLN A 109 -5.18 -9.47 6.92
CA GLN A 109 -5.88 -9.97 5.74
C GLN A 109 -4.84 -10.20 4.65
N GLU A 110 -4.54 -11.47 4.34
CA GLU A 110 -3.61 -11.79 3.27
C GLU A 110 -4.26 -11.58 1.90
N VAL A 111 -3.57 -10.83 1.04
CA VAL A 111 -3.92 -10.67 -0.38
C VAL A 111 -3.67 -12.01 -1.06
N GLY A 112 -4.73 -12.71 -1.45
CA GLY A 112 -4.65 -14.05 -2.02
C GLY A 112 -3.90 -14.05 -3.35
N ASN A 113 -2.94 -14.95 -3.50
CA ASN A 113 -2.20 -15.11 -4.75
C ASN A 113 -3.09 -15.63 -5.88
N PRO A 114 -3.04 -15.03 -7.08
CA PRO A 114 -3.71 -15.55 -8.26
C PRO A 114 -3.12 -16.88 -8.72
N SER A 115 -3.90 -17.64 -9.49
CA SER A 115 -3.62 -19.05 -9.84
C SER A 115 -2.28 -19.22 -10.58
N TRP A 116 -1.87 -18.23 -11.37
CA TRP A 116 -0.57 -18.16 -12.06
C TRP A 116 0.61 -17.79 -11.16
N MET A 117 0.37 -17.38 -9.92
CA MET A 117 1.37 -17.04 -8.89
C MET A 117 1.42 -18.10 -7.77
N SER A 118 0.37 -18.92 -7.66
CA SER A 118 0.25 -20.04 -6.72
C SER A 118 0.77 -21.33 -7.36
N GLY A 119 2.10 -21.50 -7.30
CA GLY A 119 2.79 -22.76 -7.58
C GLY A 119 4.08 -22.80 -6.78
N SER A 120 4.54 -23.98 -6.37
CA SER A 120 5.89 -24.16 -5.83
C SER A 120 6.62 -25.21 -6.66
N PHE A 121 7.85 -24.92 -7.03
CA PHE A 121 8.73 -25.91 -7.59
C PHE A 121 9.67 -26.38 -6.47
N ASN A 122 9.64 -27.69 -6.18
CA ASN A 122 10.56 -28.30 -5.24
C ASN A 122 11.88 -28.59 -5.97
N LEU A 123 12.90 -27.77 -5.72
CA LEU A 123 14.29 -28.05 -6.13
C LEU A 123 14.98 -28.76 -4.97
N GLY A 124 14.93 -30.09 -4.95
CA GLY A 124 15.50 -30.88 -3.86
C GLY A 124 14.76 -30.65 -2.53
N GLN A 125 15.46 -30.17 -1.49
CA GLN A 125 14.87 -29.81 -0.19
C GLN A 125 14.38 -28.35 -0.11
N LEU A 126 14.50 -27.58 -1.19
CA LEU A 126 14.08 -26.18 -1.25
C LEU A 126 12.78 -26.04 -2.03
N ALA A 127 11.70 -25.72 -1.32
CA ALA A 127 10.42 -25.33 -1.93
C ALA A 127 10.49 -23.86 -2.35
N VAL A 128 10.69 -23.59 -3.64
CA VAL A 128 10.68 -22.23 -4.17
C VAL A 128 9.29 -21.91 -4.69
N THR A 129 8.57 -21.04 -3.97
CA THR A 129 7.25 -20.55 -4.37
C THR A 129 7.38 -19.56 -5.52
N TRP A 130 6.59 -19.76 -6.57
CA TRP A 130 6.54 -18.94 -7.79
C TRP A 130 6.29 -17.45 -7.51
N ASN A 131 5.57 -17.14 -6.42
CA ASN A 131 5.40 -15.80 -5.87
C ASN A 131 6.73 -15.05 -5.66
N ARG A 132 7.77 -15.73 -5.12
CA ARG A 132 9.09 -15.11 -4.88
C ARG A 132 9.83 -14.78 -6.18
N LEU A 133 9.65 -15.60 -7.22
CA LEU A 133 10.28 -15.40 -8.53
C LEU A 133 9.67 -14.20 -9.26
N TRP A 134 8.34 -14.05 -9.24
CA TRP A 134 7.69 -12.88 -9.84
C TRP A 134 8.04 -11.57 -9.15
N ILE A 135 8.14 -11.58 -7.81
CA ILE A 135 8.61 -10.40 -7.07
C ILE A 135 10.02 -10.00 -7.51
N LEU A 136 10.92 -10.98 -7.71
CA LEU A 136 12.28 -10.74 -8.20
C LEU A 136 12.30 -10.18 -9.62
N VAL A 137 11.50 -10.74 -10.54
CA VAL A 137 11.41 -10.26 -11.93
C VAL A 137 10.84 -8.85 -12.00
N PHE A 138 9.77 -8.57 -11.24
CA PHE A 138 9.18 -7.24 -11.18
C PHE A 138 10.17 -6.21 -10.62
N ALA A 139 10.90 -6.57 -9.56
CA ALA A 139 11.95 -5.71 -9.02
C ALA A 139 13.03 -5.44 -10.07
N LEU A 140 13.52 -6.46 -10.79
CA LEU A 140 14.50 -6.28 -11.86
C LEU A 140 13.98 -5.42 -13.01
N ALA A 141 12.71 -5.55 -13.41
CA ALA A 141 12.13 -4.78 -14.51
C ALA A 141 11.91 -3.30 -14.17
N VAL A 142 11.67 -2.97 -12.90
CA VAL A 142 11.47 -1.58 -12.45
C VAL A 142 12.81 -0.88 -12.16
N PHE A 143 13.85 -1.63 -11.79
CA PHE A 143 15.16 -1.09 -11.40
C PHE A 143 16.28 -1.29 -12.43
N GLY A 144 16.08 -2.13 -13.45
CA GLY A 144 16.98 -2.27 -14.60
C GLY A 144 16.68 -1.22 -15.66
#